data_AF-A0A0C2Z1G3-F1
#
_entry.id   AF-A0A0C2Z1G3-F1
#
_cell.length_a   1.000
_cell.length_b   1.000
_cell.length_c   1.000
_cell.angle_alpha   90.00
_cell.angle_beta   90.00
_cell.angle_gamma   90.00
#
_symmetry.space_group_name_H-M   'P 1'
#
loop_
_entity.id
_entity.type
_entity.pdbx_description
1 polymer ?
#
loop_
_entity_poly.entity_id
_entity_poly.type
_entity_poly.pdbx_seq_one_letter_code
_entity_poly.pdbx_strand_id
1 'polypeptide(L)'
;MPELIQRAGRAVRDPTMHGLFLLMFESWALQVQLPAADEIGSDPDQPITGMVKKTSSKQDRTSRACVRFVQSRTCLRAFLAGYLKDDSASGLTHSTPWCCDRHENLNFHLSYFFLGDPDHLRIIFQPAGPVGVKRKRKHLRTKADRQPLHEKLVAWRSEAHARHENQSVYPLTWICDDQGLELLSKTHPDDLQSTQNIIELLDETEEWGCEFAEQVLDIIQQFNQLQAGRSGLERPMKRINIIPFMPIQNVDSM
;
A
#
# COMPACT_ATOMS: atom_id res chain seq x y z
N MET A 1 16.18 -6.84 8.87
CA MET A 1 15.82 -6.76 10.30
C MET A 1 15.73 -5.35 10.89
N PRO A 2 16.58 -4.36 10.53
CA PRO A 2 16.57 -3.03 11.16
C PRO A 2 15.22 -2.30 11.11
N GLU A 3 14.55 -2.34 9.96
CA GLU A 3 13.23 -1.72 9.78
C GLU A 3 12.17 -2.32 10.72
N LEU A 4 12.23 -3.63 10.96
CA LEU A 4 11.33 -4.32 11.88
C LEU A 4 11.52 -3.79 13.31
N ILE A 5 12.77 -3.66 13.75
CA ILE A 5 13.13 -3.16 15.09
C ILE A 5 12.68 -1.69 15.24
N GLN A 6 12.94 -0.85 14.23
CA GLN A 6 12.55 0.56 14.27
C GLN A 6 11.03 0.73 14.35
N ARG A 7 10.26 -0.10 13.64
CA ARG A 7 8.79 -0.08 13.73
C ARG A 7 8.30 -0.62 15.07
N ALA A 8 8.88 -1.70 15.57
CA ALA A 8 8.54 -2.26 16.88
C ALA A 8 8.78 -1.24 18.01
N GLY A 9 9.91 -0.54 17.98
CA GLY A 9 10.25 0.51 18.97
C GLY A 9 9.36 1.75 18.92
N ARG A 10 8.46 1.88 17.93
CA ARG A 10 7.48 2.96 17.85
C ARG A 10 6.11 2.58 18.42
N ALA A 11 5.91 1.33 18.85
CA ALA A 11 4.63 0.86 19.36
C ALA A 11 4.15 1.68 20.57
N VAL A 12 5.04 1.95 21.53
CA VAL A 12 4.77 2.79 22.70
C VAL A 12 6.03 3.55 23.09
N ARG A 13 5.89 4.84 23.42
CA ARG A 13 6.97 5.69 23.95
C ARG A 13 6.72 6.16 25.39
N ASP A 14 5.49 6.03 25.86
CA ASP A 14 5.10 6.38 27.23
C ASP A 14 5.42 5.20 28.16
N PRO A 15 6.24 5.39 29.22
CA PRO A 15 6.60 4.31 30.14
C PRO A 15 5.43 3.77 30.95
N THR A 16 4.28 4.45 30.98
CA THR A 16 3.06 4.03 31.68
C THR A 16 2.14 3.16 30.81
N MET A 17 2.40 3.07 29.50
CA MET A 17 1.60 2.31 28.56
C MET A 17 2.28 0.99 28.16
N HIS A 18 1.48 0.02 27.74
CA HIS A 18 1.96 -1.24 27.18
C HIS A 18 1.71 -1.29 25.69
N GLY A 19 2.73 -1.69 24.92
CA GLY A 19 2.65 -1.83 23.48
C GLY A 19 2.75 -3.29 23.06
N LEU A 20 2.04 -3.65 22.01
CA LEU A 20 2.19 -4.95 21.37
C LEU A 20 2.81 -4.77 19.98
N PHE A 21 3.85 -5.56 19.71
CA PHE A 21 4.39 -5.72 18.36
C PHE A 21 4.01 -7.11 17.82
N LEU A 22 3.17 -7.15 16.79
CA LEU A 22 2.75 -8.39 16.13
C LEU A 22 3.51 -8.56 14.82
N LEU A 23 4.24 -9.68 14.70
CA LEU A 23 4.87 -10.10 13.44
C LEU A 23 4.04 -11.20 12.78
N MET A 24 3.44 -10.89 11.64
CA MET A 24 2.80 -11.89 10.77
C MET A 24 3.81 -12.39 9.74
N PHE A 25 3.87 -13.71 9.56
CA PHE A 25 4.78 -14.34 8.61
C PHE A 25 4.08 -15.45 7.83
N GLU A 26 4.64 -15.79 6.68
CA GLU A 26 4.15 -16.87 5.83
C GLU A 26 4.78 -18.21 6.24
N SER A 27 4.05 -19.31 6.03
CA SER A 27 4.47 -20.66 6.47
C SER A 27 5.81 -21.10 5.93
N TRP A 28 6.21 -20.64 4.73
CA TRP A 28 7.51 -20.95 4.14
C TRP A 28 8.67 -20.50 5.05
N ALA A 29 8.50 -19.44 5.83
CA ALA A 29 9.55 -18.93 6.72
C ALA A 29 9.93 -19.93 7.82
N LEU A 30 9.03 -20.85 8.18
CA LEU A 30 9.32 -21.93 9.14
C LEU A 30 10.00 -23.14 8.49
N GLN A 31 9.86 -23.30 7.18
CA GLN A 31 10.31 -24.48 6.44
C GLN A 31 11.67 -24.29 5.78
N VAL A 32 12.07 -23.04 5.54
CA VAL A 32 13.38 -22.72 4.96
C VAL A 32 14.50 -23.21 5.88
N GLN A 33 15.39 -24.04 5.33
CA GLN A 33 16.63 -24.41 5.98
C GLN A 33 17.65 -23.30 5.79
N LEU A 34 18.18 -22.78 6.89
CA LEU A 34 19.24 -21.78 6.88
C LEU A 34 20.58 -22.46 7.18
N PRO A 35 21.68 -22.03 6.56
CA PRO A 35 23.02 -22.49 6.94
C PRO A 35 23.30 -22.17 8.42
N ALA A 36 24.25 -22.92 9.00
CA ALA A 36 24.66 -22.73 10.39
C ALA A 36 25.19 -21.30 10.61
N ALA A 37 25.17 -20.79 11.84
CA ALA A 37 25.64 -19.43 12.13
C ALA A 37 27.10 -19.21 11.72
N ASP A 38 27.91 -20.26 11.82
CA ASP A 38 29.37 -20.21 11.65
C ASP A 38 29.79 -20.22 10.17
N GLU A 39 28.88 -20.58 9.27
CA GLU A 39 29.12 -20.68 7.82
C GLU A 39 28.79 -19.37 7.07
N ILE A 40 28.32 -18.34 7.78
CA ILE A 40 27.74 -17.15 7.17
C ILE A 40 28.74 -15.99 7.27
N GLY A 41 28.85 -15.21 6.19
CA GLY A 41 29.59 -13.96 6.19
C GLY A 41 29.14 -13.01 7.30
N SER A 42 29.89 -11.94 7.54
CA SER A 42 29.69 -11.05 8.70
C SER A 42 28.32 -10.35 8.78
N ASP A 43 27.53 -10.35 7.71
CA ASP A 43 26.27 -9.62 7.61
C ASP A 43 25.04 -10.54 7.78
N PRO A 44 24.34 -10.46 8.93
CA PRO A 44 23.14 -11.25 9.20
C PRO A 44 21.92 -10.81 8.37
N ASP A 45 21.95 -9.62 7.76
CA ASP A 45 20.86 -9.11 6.92
C ASP A 45 20.96 -9.52 5.44
N GLN A 46 21.94 -10.34 5.08
CA GLN A 46 22.03 -10.87 3.73
C GLN A 46 20.76 -11.67 3.35
N PRO A 47 20.33 -11.61 2.08
CA PRO A 47 19.23 -12.41 1.56
C PRO A 47 19.52 -13.92 1.69
N ILE A 48 18.47 -14.74 1.73
CA ILE A 48 18.60 -16.21 1.85
C ILE A 48 19.47 -16.77 0.71
N THR A 49 19.19 -16.39 -0.54
CA THR A 49 19.84 -16.91 -1.75
C THR A 49 21.11 -16.15 -2.14
N GLY A 50 21.63 -15.25 -1.30
CA GLY A 50 22.78 -14.41 -1.63
C GLY A 50 22.41 -13.29 -2.60
N MET A 51 22.76 -13.42 -3.88
CA MET A 51 22.55 -12.36 -4.87
C MET A 51 21.07 -12.26 -5.30
N VAL A 52 20.43 -11.14 -4.96
CA VAL A 52 19.05 -10.85 -5.34
C VAL A 52 18.97 -10.30 -6.75
N LYS A 53 18.10 -10.88 -7.58
CA LYS A 53 17.77 -10.38 -8.92
C LYS A 53 16.43 -9.63 -8.87
N LYS A 54 16.15 -8.82 -9.88
CA LYS A 54 14.86 -8.12 -10.03
C LYS A 54 13.65 -9.08 -10.04
N THR A 55 13.87 -10.31 -10.50
CA THR A 55 12.86 -11.37 -10.58
C THR A 55 12.83 -12.30 -9.36
N SER A 56 13.65 -12.03 -8.33
CA SER A 56 13.70 -12.86 -7.12
C SER A 56 12.37 -12.82 -6.37
N SER A 57 12.00 -13.97 -5.80
CA SER A 57 10.78 -14.10 -5.02
C SER A 57 10.85 -13.28 -3.73
N LYS A 58 9.74 -13.21 -2.99
CA LYS A 58 9.74 -12.60 -1.64
C LYS A 58 10.65 -13.39 -0.68
N GLN A 59 10.61 -14.72 -0.76
CA GLN A 59 11.45 -15.61 0.03
C GLN A 59 12.93 -15.33 -0.20
N ASP A 60 13.36 -15.29 -1.47
CA ASP A 60 14.77 -15.05 -1.83
C ASP A 60 15.30 -13.71 -1.30
N ARG A 61 14.42 -12.69 -1.27
CA ARG A 61 14.74 -11.32 -0.83
C ARG A 61 14.68 -11.13 0.67
N THR A 62 14.09 -12.07 1.41
CA THR A 62 13.95 -11.93 2.86
C THR A 62 15.32 -12.13 3.51
N SER A 63 15.64 -11.30 4.52
CA SER A 63 16.93 -11.43 5.19
C SER A 63 16.99 -12.68 6.07
N ARG A 64 18.18 -13.29 6.17
CA ARG A 64 18.42 -14.45 7.01
C ARG A 64 18.10 -14.15 8.48
N ALA A 65 18.48 -12.98 8.99
CA ALA A 65 18.12 -12.53 10.33
C ALA A 65 16.60 -12.55 10.58
N CYS A 66 15.78 -12.09 9.64
CA CYS A 66 14.32 -12.13 9.79
C CYS A 66 13.79 -13.57 9.86
N VAL A 67 14.30 -14.47 9.01
CA VAL A 67 13.90 -15.89 9.04
C VAL A 67 14.33 -16.54 10.35
N ARG A 68 15.56 -16.29 10.81
CA ARG A 68 16.04 -16.76 12.13
C ARG A 68 15.20 -16.20 13.29
N PHE A 69 14.83 -14.93 13.22
CA PHE A 69 13.94 -14.30 14.21
C PHE A 69 12.60 -15.04 14.28
N VAL A 70 11.99 -15.34 13.13
CA VAL A 70 10.74 -16.12 13.05
C VAL A 70 10.92 -17.55 13.57
N GLN A 71 12.02 -18.22 13.22
CA GLN A 71 12.31 -19.61 13.61
C GLN A 71 12.85 -19.77 15.04
N SER A 72 13.26 -18.69 15.70
CA SER A 72 13.87 -18.74 17.03
C SER A 72 12.94 -19.44 18.03
N ARG A 73 13.50 -20.33 18.86
CA ARG A 73 12.76 -20.95 19.97
C ARG A 73 13.04 -20.30 21.32
N THR A 74 13.86 -19.25 21.32
CA THR A 74 14.26 -18.52 22.52
C THR A 74 13.54 -17.17 22.58
N CYS A 75 13.69 -16.50 23.72
CA CYS A 75 13.20 -15.14 23.93
C CYS A 75 13.60 -14.20 22.76
N LEU A 76 12.60 -13.56 22.15
CA LEU A 76 12.81 -12.64 21.03
C LEU A 76 13.65 -11.42 21.42
N ARG A 77 13.54 -10.95 22.66
CA ARG A 77 14.39 -9.87 23.17
C ARG A 77 15.86 -10.28 23.24
N ALA A 78 16.14 -11.50 23.70
CA ALA A 78 17.49 -12.06 23.71
C ALA A 78 18.06 -12.21 22.29
N PHE A 79 17.21 -12.64 21.34
CA PHE A 79 17.59 -12.65 19.94
C PHE A 79 17.98 -11.25 19.43
N LEU A 80 17.17 -10.23 19.71
CA LEU A 80 17.45 -8.85 19.30
C LEU A 80 18.72 -8.30 19.92
N ALA A 81 18.97 -8.58 21.21
CA ALA A 81 20.20 -8.19 21.89
C ALA A 81 21.42 -8.81 21.18
N GLY A 82 21.39 -10.12 20.90
CA GLY A 82 22.45 -10.78 20.14
C GLY A 82 22.64 -10.24 18.73
N TYR A 83 21.54 -9.96 18.02
CA TYR A 83 21.58 -9.37 16.67
C TYR A 83 22.20 -7.96 16.67
N LEU A 84 21.89 -7.14 17.68
CA LEU A 84 22.42 -5.78 17.84
C LEU A 84 23.80 -5.74 18.51
N LYS A 85 24.33 -6.89 18.96
CA LYS A 85 25.52 -6.99 19.81
C LYS A 85 25.40 -6.11 21.07
N ASP A 86 24.20 -6.12 21.65
CA ASP A 86 23.91 -5.40 22.90
C ASP A 86 24.19 -6.33 24.09
N ASP A 87 25.39 -6.16 24.66
CA ASP A 87 25.83 -6.89 25.85
C ASP A 87 25.44 -6.17 27.16
N SER A 88 24.62 -5.10 27.08
CA SER A 88 24.18 -4.39 28.27
C SER A 88 23.23 -5.25 29.12
N ALA A 89 23.29 -5.08 30.44
CA ALA A 89 22.32 -5.71 31.33
C ALA A 89 20.86 -5.33 30.97
N SER A 90 20.65 -4.12 30.45
CA SER A 90 19.36 -3.62 29.98
C SER A 90 18.84 -4.28 28.69
N GLY A 91 19.73 -4.89 27.90
CA GLY A 91 19.36 -5.56 26.65
C GLY A 91 18.38 -6.71 26.89
N LEU A 92 18.45 -7.37 28.04
CA LEU A 92 17.59 -8.50 28.41
C LEU A 92 16.49 -8.16 29.41
N THR A 93 16.60 -7.05 30.15
CA THR A 93 15.57 -6.66 31.13
C THR A 93 14.33 -6.09 30.45
N HIS A 94 13.16 -6.39 30.97
CA HIS A 94 11.88 -5.81 30.55
C HIS A 94 11.09 -5.39 31.79
N SER A 95 10.42 -4.24 31.71
CA SER A 95 9.65 -3.66 32.82
C SER A 95 8.17 -4.04 32.80
N THR A 96 7.70 -4.57 31.67
CA THR A 96 6.32 -5.00 31.48
C THR A 96 6.09 -6.40 32.07
N PRO A 97 4.85 -6.77 32.43
CA PRO A 97 4.53 -8.12 32.89
C PRO A 97 4.84 -9.22 31.87
N TRP A 98 5.00 -8.85 30.59
CA TRP A 98 5.31 -9.76 29.50
C TRP A 98 6.49 -9.28 28.66
N CYS A 99 7.32 -10.21 28.19
CA CYS A 99 8.41 -9.94 27.25
C CYS A 99 8.02 -10.29 25.80
N CYS A 100 7.74 -11.56 25.53
CA CYS A 100 7.34 -12.08 24.22
C CYS A 100 6.66 -13.46 24.37
N ASP A 101 6.13 -13.99 23.27
CA ASP A 101 5.48 -15.31 23.16
C ASP A 101 6.43 -16.51 23.36
N ARG A 102 7.74 -16.27 23.42
CA ARG A 102 8.80 -17.29 23.51
C ARG A 102 9.65 -17.16 24.78
N HIS A 103 9.24 -16.32 25.71
CA HIS A 103 9.92 -16.20 26.99
C HIS A 103 9.51 -17.36 27.89
N GLU A 104 10.47 -17.98 28.56
CA GLU A 104 10.18 -18.98 29.58
C GLU A 104 9.36 -18.32 30.71
N ASN A 105 8.28 -18.96 31.15
CA ASN A 105 7.43 -18.53 32.28
C ASN A 105 6.38 -17.45 32.03
N LEU A 106 5.92 -17.23 30.81
CA LEU A 106 4.82 -16.29 30.56
C LEU A 106 3.54 -16.95 30.06
N ASN A 107 2.45 -16.71 30.79
CA ASN A 107 1.06 -16.82 30.31
C ASN A 107 0.78 -15.68 29.29
N PHE A 108 1.63 -15.55 28.28
CA PHE A 108 1.44 -14.57 27.21
C PHE A 108 0.32 -15.06 26.30
N HIS A 109 -0.90 -14.58 26.55
CA HIS A 109 -2.06 -14.86 25.72
C HIS A 109 -2.36 -13.64 24.85
N LEU A 110 -2.26 -13.80 23.53
CA LEU A 110 -2.60 -12.77 22.56
C LEU A 110 -4.03 -12.22 22.73
N SER A 111 -4.94 -13.03 23.29
CA SER A 111 -6.31 -12.63 23.61
C SER A 111 -6.37 -11.40 24.53
N TYR A 112 -5.41 -11.20 25.42
CA TYR A 112 -5.38 -10.02 26.31
C TYR A 112 -5.19 -8.69 25.55
N PHE A 113 -4.65 -8.73 24.34
CA PHE A 113 -4.29 -7.53 23.58
C PHE A 113 -5.24 -7.21 22.45
N PHE A 114 -5.85 -8.23 21.83
CA PHE A 114 -6.65 -8.02 20.64
C PHE A 114 -8.16 -7.99 20.92
N LEU A 115 -8.61 -8.50 22.07
CA LEU A 115 -9.99 -8.92 22.25
C LEU A 115 -10.43 -8.76 23.71
N GLY A 116 -11.00 -7.61 24.04
CA GLY A 116 -11.93 -7.55 25.16
C GLY A 116 -13.08 -8.54 24.90
N ASP A 117 -13.42 -9.33 25.90
CA ASP A 117 -14.51 -10.33 25.93
C ASP A 117 -14.54 -11.37 24.76
N PRO A 118 -14.43 -12.69 25.04
CA PRO A 118 -14.65 -13.73 24.04
C PRO A 118 -15.98 -13.64 23.26
N ASP A 119 -16.99 -12.90 23.72
CA ASP A 119 -18.20 -12.66 22.94
C ASP A 119 -18.00 -11.72 21.72
N HIS A 120 -16.98 -10.85 21.72
CA HIS A 120 -16.65 -10.00 20.55
C HIS A 120 -15.90 -10.74 19.44
N LEU A 121 -15.33 -11.91 19.74
CA LEU A 121 -14.56 -12.74 18.79
C LEU A 121 -15.39 -13.37 17.68
N ARG A 122 -16.71 -13.50 17.86
CA ARG A 122 -17.62 -14.07 16.85
C ARG A 122 -17.70 -13.26 15.56
N ILE A 123 -17.27 -11.99 15.57
CA ILE A 123 -17.31 -11.13 14.39
C ILE A 123 -16.12 -11.39 13.45
N ILE A 124 -14.97 -11.83 13.97
CA ILE A 124 -13.72 -11.91 13.19
C ILE A 124 -13.54 -13.27 12.51
N PHE A 125 -14.02 -14.34 13.13
CA PHE A 125 -14.04 -15.68 12.51
C PHE A 125 -15.32 -15.93 11.71
N GLN A 126 -15.72 -14.96 10.88
CA GLN A 126 -16.64 -15.30 9.80
C GLN A 126 -15.94 -16.36 8.93
N PRO A 127 -16.62 -17.49 8.60
CA PRO A 127 -16.05 -18.48 7.69
C PRO A 127 -15.60 -17.75 6.44
N ALA A 128 -14.41 -18.12 5.91
CA ALA A 128 -13.84 -17.50 4.72
C ALA A 128 -14.95 -17.23 3.71
N GLY A 129 -15.27 -15.94 3.54
CA GLY A 129 -16.38 -15.53 2.70
C GLY A 129 -16.25 -16.20 1.33
N PRO A 130 -17.37 -16.47 0.64
CA PRO A 130 -17.35 -17.16 -0.64
C PRO A 130 -16.23 -16.58 -1.51
N VAL A 131 -15.38 -17.47 -2.04
CA VAL A 131 -14.18 -17.14 -2.83
C VAL A 131 -14.46 -15.89 -3.65
N GLY A 132 -13.84 -14.78 -3.23
CA GLY A 132 -14.29 -13.43 -3.60
C GLY A 132 -14.60 -13.35 -5.09
N VAL A 133 -15.85 -12.99 -5.41
CA VAL A 133 -16.28 -12.76 -6.79
C VAL A 133 -15.21 -11.92 -7.46
N LYS A 134 -14.60 -12.44 -8.54
CA LYS A 134 -13.52 -11.75 -9.26
C LYS A 134 -13.98 -10.33 -9.51
N ARG A 135 -13.36 -9.36 -8.82
CA ARG A 135 -13.74 -7.95 -8.90
C ARG A 135 -13.74 -7.58 -10.38
N LYS A 136 -14.87 -7.11 -10.90
CA LYS A 136 -14.93 -6.57 -12.25
C LYS A 136 -13.83 -5.51 -12.35
N ARG A 137 -13.01 -5.60 -13.40
CA ARG A 137 -11.96 -4.59 -13.63
C ARG A 137 -12.67 -3.24 -13.72
N LYS A 138 -12.34 -2.32 -12.82
CA LYS A 138 -12.86 -0.95 -12.86
C LYS A 138 -12.49 -0.36 -14.23
N HIS A 139 -13.47 0.25 -14.89
CA HIS A 139 -13.16 1.04 -16.07
C HIS A 139 -12.30 2.22 -15.61
N LEU A 140 -11.24 2.54 -16.34
CA LEU A 140 -10.37 3.67 -16.02
C LEU A 140 -10.52 4.72 -17.12
N ARG A 141 -10.34 5.98 -16.75
CA ARG A 141 -10.24 7.10 -17.70
C ARG A 141 -9.13 6.83 -18.73
N THR A 142 -9.30 7.36 -19.95
CA THR A 142 -8.27 7.23 -21.01
C THR A 142 -6.94 7.85 -20.55
N LYS A 143 -5.81 7.33 -21.03
CA LYS A 143 -4.49 7.86 -20.60
C LYS A 143 -4.28 9.33 -20.99
N ALA A 144 -4.85 9.76 -22.12
CA ALA A 144 -4.73 11.13 -22.62
C ALA A 144 -5.42 12.15 -21.69
N ASP A 145 -6.50 11.74 -21.02
CA ASP A 145 -7.30 12.64 -20.19
C ASP A 145 -6.83 12.71 -18.74
N ARG A 146 -6.01 11.76 -18.26
CA ARG A 146 -5.59 11.67 -16.85
C ARG A 146 -4.74 12.86 -16.43
N GLN A 147 -3.66 13.14 -17.16
CA GLN A 147 -2.70 14.18 -16.80
C GLN A 147 -3.34 15.59 -16.82
N PRO A 148 -4.11 15.98 -17.86
CA PRO A 148 -4.77 17.29 -17.86
C PRO A 148 -5.79 17.48 -16.74
N LEU A 149 -6.52 16.42 -16.36
CA LEU A 149 -7.44 16.49 -15.21
C LEU A 149 -6.67 16.59 -13.89
N HIS A 150 -5.61 15.80 -13.73
CA HIS A 150 -4.75 15.85 -12.54
C HIS A 150 -4.18 17.26 -12.32
N GLU A 151 -3.67 17.91 -13.37
CA GLU A 151 -3.15 19.28 -13.28
C GLU A 151 -4.22 20.29 -12.85
N LYS A 152 -5.45 20.16 -13.34
CA LYS A 152 -6.59 20.99 -12.91
C LYS A 152 -6.93 20.77 -11.43
N LEU A 153 -6.92 19.52 -10.97
CA LEU A 153 -7.19 19.19 -9.57
C LEU A 153 -6.06 19.70 -8.65
N VAL A 154 -4.80 19.64 -9.07
CA VAL A 154 -3.66 20.23 -8.33
C VAL A 154 -3.78 21.76 -8.23
N ALA A 155 -4.13 22.42 -9.33
CA ALA A 155 -4.36 23.87 -9.35
C ALA A 155 -5.50 24.25 -8.40
N TRP A 156 -6.64 23.55 -8.48
CA TRP A 156 -7.75 23.74 -7.56
C TRP A 156 -7.35 23.56 -6.10
N ARG A 157 -6.62 22.49 -5.76
CA ARG A 157 -6.19 22.25 -4.36
C ARG A 157 -5.38 23.44 -3.83
N SER A 158 -4.52 24.00 -4.66
CA SER A 158 -3.71 25.18 -4.32
C SER A 158 -4.59 26.42 -4.09
N GLU A 159 -5.59 26.64 -4.93
CA GLU A 159 -6.55 27.75 -4.81
C GLU A 159 -7.52 27.59 -3.64
N ALA A 160 -7.95 26.37 -3.35
CA ALA A 160 -8.79 26.05 -2.20
C ALA A 160 -8.02 26.28 -0.89
N HIS A 161 -6.77 25.81 -0.83
CA HIS A 161 -5.88 26.04 0.31
C HIS A 161 -5.63 27.52 0.56
N ALA A 162 -5.33 28.30 -0.50
CA ALA A 162 -5.08 29.73 -0.38
C ALA A 162 -6.28 30.55 0.17
N ARG A 163 -7.51 30.02 0.00
CA ARG A 163 -8.75 30.64 0.48
C ARG A 163 -9.20 30.13 1.86
N HIS A 164 -8.58 29.08 2.37
CA HIS A 164 -9.00 28.43 3.60
C HIS A 164 -8.59 29.27 4.83
N GLU A 165 -9.49 29.40 5.82
CA GLU A 165 -9.27 30.23 7.01
C GLU A 165 -7.98 29.85 7.76
N ASN A 166 -7.73 28.55 7.87
CA ASN A 166 -6.59 27.98 8.58
C ASN A 166 -5.40 27.60 7.67
N GLN A 167 -5.24 28.26 6.52
CA GLN A 167 -4.17 27.94 5.56
C GLN A 167 -2.74 28.01 6.13
N SER A 168 -2.54 28.79 7.19
CA SER A 168 -1.24 28.94 7.87
C SER A 168 -0.88 27.72 8.72
N VAL A 169 -1.86 26.91 9.11
CA VAL A 169 -1.70 25.75 10.00
C VAL A 169 -1.87 24.44 9.25
N TYR A 170 -2.79 24.38 8.28
CA TYR A 170 -3.07 23.17 7.53
C TYR A 170 -2.18 23.06 6.30
N PRO A 171 -1.51 21.92 6.07
CA PRO A 171 -0.78 21.69 4.82
C PRO A 171 -1.76 21.50 3.65
N LEU A 172 -1.31 21.72 2.41
CA LEU A 172 -2.11 21.46 1.19
C LEU A 172 -2.71 20.05 1.15
N THR A 173 -1.96 19.06 1.64
CA THR A 173 -2.39 17.66 1.68
C THR A 173 -3.55 17.40 2.62
N TRP A 174 -3.89 18.34 3.52
CA TRP A 174 -5.06 18.23 4.38
C TRP A 174 -6.37 18.34 3.59
N ILE A 175 -6.39 19.10 2.48
CA ILE A 175 -7.56 19.19 1.61
C ILE A 175 -7.71 17.93 0.75
N CYS A 176 -6.62 17.45 0.15
CA CYS A 176 -6.62 16.19 -0.59
C CYS A 176 -5.15 15.83 -0.85
N ASP A 177 -4.72 14.61 -0.54
CA ASP A 177 -3.35 14.20 -0.77
C ASP A 177 -3.07 13.91 -2.27
N ASP A 178 -1.80 13.74 -2.63
CA ASP A 178 -1.43 13.49 -4.04
C ASP A 178 -1.99 12.15 -4.56
N GLN A 179 -2.20 11.17 -3.68
CA GLN A 179 -2.75 9.87 -4.07
C GLN A 179 -4.25 9.99 -4.41
N GLY A 180 -4.99 10.79 -3.65
CA GLY A 180 -6.40 11.11 -3.89
C GLY A 180 -6.60 11.85 -5.21
N LEU A 181 -5.78 12.86 -5.50
CA LEU A 181 -5.82 13.57 -6.79
C LEU A 181 -5.49 12.63 -7.96
N GLU A 182 -4.48 11.76 -7.80
CA GLU A 182 -4.14 10.76 -8.81
C GLU A 182 -5.28 9.75 -9.00
N LEU A 183 -5.92 9.31 -7.93
CA LEU A 183 -7.07 8.39 -7.95
C LEU A 183 -8.27 9.00 -8.67
N LEU A 184 -8.63 10.25 -8.37
CA LEU A 184 -9.69 11.00 -9.06
C LEU A 184 -9.40 11.12 -10.56
N SER A 185 -8.15 11.44 -10.92
CA SER A 185 -7.76 11.60 -12.33
C SER A 185 -7.85 10.30 -13.13
N LYS A 186 -7.63 9.15 -12.49
CA LYS A 186 -7.67 7.81 -13.13
C LYS A 186 -9.07 7.22 -13.20
N THR A 187 -9.96 7.62 -12.29
CA THR A 187 -11.30 7.05 -12.16
C THR A 187 -12.18 7.43 -13.35
N HIS A 188 -13.02 6.48 -13.79
CA HIS A 188 -13.89 6.69 -14.93
C HIS A 188 -14.95 7.75 -14.61
N PRO A 189 -15.33 8.64 -15.57
CA PRO A 189 -16.38 9.63 -15.36
C PRO A 189 -17.67 9.06 -14.75
N ASP A 190 -18.12 7.90 -15.20
CA ASP A 190 -19.37 7.27 -14.73
C ASP A 190 -19.35 6.88 -13.24
N ASP A 191 -18.15 6.71 -12.65
CA ASP A 191 -17.99 6.42 -11.24
C ASP A 191 -17.91 7.71 -10.39
N LEU A 192 -17.96 8.90 -11.01
CA LEU A 192 -17.78 10.22 -10.39
C LEU A 192 -18.97 11.14 -10.71
N GLN A 193 -20.19 10.65 -10.49
CA GLN A 193 -21.43 11.35 -10.85
C GLN A 193 -22.04 12.15 -9.68
N SER A 194 -21.60 11.89 -8.46
CA SER A 194 -22.10 12.55 -7.25
C SER A 194 -20.96 12.85 -6.27
N THR A 195 -21.20 13.80 -5.35
CA THR A 195 -20.28 14.10 -4.25
C THR A 195 -20.07 12.87 -3.37
N GLN A 196 -21.13 12.09 -3.13
CA GLN A 196 -21.05 10.82 -2.39
C GLN A 196 -20.06 9.84 -3.02
N ASN A 197 -20.02 9.73 -4.36
CA ASN A 197 -19.05 8.84 -5.01
C ASN A 197 -17.60 9.32 -4.83
N ILE A 198 -17.37 10.63 -4.75
CA ILE A 198 -16.04 11.20 -4.49
C ILE A 198 -15.61 10.88 -3.05
N ILE A 199 -16.50 11.10 -2.08
CA ILE A 199 -16.27 10.82 -0.66
C ILE A 199 -15.93 9.34 -0.47
N GLU A 200 -16.76 8.44 -1.02
CA GLU A 200 -16.52 6.98 -0.96
C GLU A 200 -15.26 6.53 -1.69
N LEU A 201 -14.91 7.19 -2.80
CA LEU A 201 -13.70 6.86 -3.56
C LEU A 201 -12.44 7.22 -2.79
N LEU A 202 -12.45 8.37 -2.10
CA LEU A 202 -11.31 8.89 -1.35
C LEU A 202 -11.25 8.38 0.09
N ASP A 203 -12.31 7.74 0.58
CA ASP A 203 -12.45 7.33 1.99
C ASP A 203 -12.40 8.55 2.94
N GLU A 204 -12.99 9.66 2.50
CA GLU A 204 -13.04 10.92 3.25
C GLU A 204 -14.32 10.99 4.11
N THR A 205 -14.37 11.96 5.02
CA THR A 205 -15.54 12.14 5.90
C THR A 205 -16.66 12.93 5.22
N GLU A 206 -17.87 12.87 5.79
CA GLU A 206 -19.02 13.65 5.30
C GLU A 206 -18.76 15.16 5.45
N GLU A 207 -18.10 15.59 6.52
CA GLU A 207 -17.72 16.98 6.75
C GLU A 207 -16.79 17.49 5.65
N TRP A 208 -15.77 16.71 5.30
CA TRP A 208 -14.90 17.00 4.16
C TRP A 208 -15.70 17.10 2.86
N GLY A 209 -16.66 16.19 2.69
CA GLY A 209 -17.58 16.14 1.56
C GLY A 209 -18.39 17.42 1.37
N CYS A 210 -18.96 17.94 2.46
CA CYS A 210 -19.72 19.18 2.46
C CYS A 210 -18.89 20.40 2.06
N GLU A 211 -17.59 20.40 2.38
CA GLU A 211 -16.72 21.55 2.13
C GLU A 211 -16.08 21.53 0.73
N PHE A 212 -15.61 20.36 0.29
CA PHE A 212 -14.75 20.25 -0.88
C PHE A 212 -15.32 19.41 -2.03
N ALA A 213 -16.15 18.39 -1.76
CA ALA A 213 -16.53 17.42 -2.80
C ALA A 213 -17.34 18.05 -3.93
N GLU A 214 -18.17 19.06 -3.67
CA GLU A 214 -18.93 19.77 -4.70
C GLU A 214 -18.01 20.50 -5.68
N GLN A 215 -16.98 21.18 -5.17
CA GLN A 215 -16.00 21.87 -6.01
C GLN A 215 -15.20 20.90 -6.88
N VAL A 216 -14.79 19.75 -6.31
CA VAL A 216 -14.10 18.70 -7.06
C VAL A 216 -15.00 18.11 -8.15
N LEU A 217 -16.27 17.85 -7.83
CA LEU A 217 -17.25 17.31 -8.78
C LEU A 217 -17.45 18.28 -9.96
N ASP A 218 -17.61 19.57 -9.68
CA ASP A 218 -17.78 20.60 -10.71
C ASP A 218 -16.57 20.65 -11.67
N ILE A 219 -15.34 20.63 -11.14
CA ILE A 219 -14.12 20.57 -11.97
C ILE A 219 -14.10 19.34 -12.89
N ILE A 220 -14.46 18.17 -12.34
CA ILE A 220 -14.51 16.92 -13.09
C ILE A 220 -15.59 16.98 -14.18
N GLN A 221 -16.77 17.51 -13.86
CA GLN A 221 -17.89 17.64 -14.80
C GLN A 221 -17.56 18.61 -15.93
N GLN A 222 -17.03 19.79 -15.63
CA GLN A 222 -16.58 20.77 -16.63
C GLN A 222 -15.51 20.17 -17.55
N PHE A 223 -14.53 19.45 -16.97
CA PHE A 223 -13.51 18.78 -17.75
C PHE A 223 -14.11 17.72 -18.70
N ASN A 224 -15.04 16.90 -18.21
CA ASN A 224 -15.70 15.87 -19.01
C ASN A 224 -16.52 16.49 -20.17
N GLN A 225 -17.23 17.59 -19.93
CA GLN A 225 -17.99 18.32 -20.96
C GLN A 225 -17.06 18.84 -22.07
N LEU A 226 -15.90 19.41 -21.72
CA LEU A 226 -14.91 19.88 -22.69
C LEU A 226 -14.34 18.75 -23.56
N GLN A 227 -14.08 17.58 -22.97
CA GLN A 227 -13.59 16.41 -23.72
C GLN A 227 -14.64 15.80 -24.64
N ALA A 228 -15.91 15.80 -24.23
CA ALA A 228 -17.02 15.36 -25.08
C ALA A 228 -17.15 16.23 -26.33
N GLY A 229 -16.96 17.55 -26.20
CA GLY A 229 -16.96 18.48 -27.34
C GLY A 229 -15.82 18.26 -28.33
N ARG A 230 -14.61 17.95 -27.84
CA ARG A 230 -13.44 17.65 -28.69
C ARG A 230 -13.59 16.34 -29.46
N SER A 231 -14.13 15.32 -28.80
CA SER A 231 -14.35 14.00 -29.40
C SER A 231 -15.38 14.02 -30.54
N GLY A 232 -16.30 14.99 -30.54
CA GLY A 232 -17.28 15.18 -31.61
C GLY A 232 -16.72 15.80 -32.89
N LEU A 233 -15.65 16.59 -32.80
CA LEU A 233 -15.07 17.33 -33.93
C LEU A 233 -13.93 16.57 -34.63
N GLU A 234 -13.26 15.65 -33.95
CA GLU A 234 -12.09 14.92 -34.45
C GLU A 234 -12.33 13.41 -34.56
N ARG A 235 -13.37 12.99 -35.28
CA ARG A 235 -13.27 11.68 -35.97
C ARG A 235 -12.67 11.94 -37.33
N PRO A 236 -11.32 11.91 -37.50
CA PRO A 236 -10.77 11.80 -38.84
C PRO A 236 -11.43 10.57 -39.46
N MET A 237 -12.22 10.79 -40.52
CA MET A 237 -12.64 9.72 -41.41
C MET A 237 -11.39 8.86 -41.62
N LYS A 238 -11.44 7.60 -41.19
CA LYS A 238 -10.38 6.63 -41.51
C LYS A 238 -10.17 6.79 -43.01
N ARG A 239 -9.04 7.42 -43.41
CA ARG A 239 -8.63 7.42 -44.80
C ARG A 239 -8.48 5.95 -45.11
N ILE A 240 -9.45 5.42 -45.84
CA ILE A 240 -9.35 4.11 -46.45
C ILE A 240 -8.10 4.24 -47.30
N ASN A 241 -7.00 3.62 -46.87
CA ASN A 241 -5.84 3.46 -47.72
C ASN A 241 -6.34 2.61 -48.89
N ILE A 242 -6.75 3.29 -49.96
CA ILE A 242 -6.93 2.67 -51.26
C ILE A 242 -5.51 2.25 -51.64
N ILE A 243 -5.21 0.98 -51.43
CA ILE A 243 -3.97 0.37 -51.90
C ILE A 243 -4.00 0.56 -53.42
N PRO A 244 -3.05 1.31 -54.03
CA PRO A 244 -3.01 1.43 -55.47
C PRO A 244 -2.75 0.04 -56.04
N PHE A 245 -3.72 -0.43 -56.83
CA PHE A 245 -3.63 -1.68 -57.57
C PHE A 245 -2.48 -1.54 -58.58
N MET A 246 -1.33 -2.15 -58.29
CA MET A 246 -0.22 -2.18 -59.24
C MET A 246 -0.56 -3.14 -60.38
N PRO A 247 -0.50 -2.70 -61.65
CA PRO A 247 -0.75 -3.58 -62.78
C PRO A 247 0.36 -4.64 -62.88
N ILE A 248 -0.07 -5.90 -62.96
CA ILE A 248 0.78 -7.06 -63.20
C ILE A 248 1.37 -6.89 -64.61
N GLN A 249 2.68 -6.68 -64.72
CA GLN A 249 3.38 -6.78 -66.00
C GLN A 249 3.51 -8.26 -66.37
N ASN A 250 2.86 -8.66 -67.46
CA ASN A 250 3.07 -9.95 -68.10
C ASN A 250 4.52 -10.02 -68.59
N VAL A 251 5.26 -10.98 -68.06
CA VAL A 251 6.55 -11.38 -68.60
C VAL A 251 6.28 -12.42 -69.67
N ASP A 252 6.19 -11.99 -70.92
CA ASP A 252 6.33 -12.89 -72.06
C ASP A 252 7.78 -13.39 -72.09
N SER A 253 7.96 -14.71 -72.03
CA SER A 253 9.25 -15.37 -72.25
C SER A 253 9.15 -16.31 -73.44
N MET A 254 10.16 -16.19 -74.30
CA MET A 254 10.57 -17.10 -75.36
C MET A 254 10.93 -18.48 -74.82
#